data_AF-A0A3Q0JBI9-F1
#
_entry.id   AF-A0A3Q0JBI9-F1
#
_cell.length_a   1.000
_cell.length_b   1.000
_cell.length_c   1.000
_cell.angle_alpha   90.00
_cell.angle_beta   90.00
_cell.angle_gamma   90.00
#
_symmetry.space_group_name_H-M   'P 1'
#
loop_
_entity.id
_entity.type
_entity.pdbx_description
1 polymer ?
#
loop_
_entity_poly.entity_id
_entity_poly.type
_entity_poly.pdbx_seq_one_letter_code
_entity_poly.pdbx_strand_id
1 'polypeptide(L)'
;MSAEISAIKRACQGVEANYNPKVTFLVVQKRHHTRFFPTSPSEGDGSRNNNVRPGTIVDTTITHPTDLDFYLVSHQSIQVRNRFF
;
A
#
# COMPACT_ATOMS: atom_id res chain seq x y z
N MET A 1 -8.97 14.45 -1.96
CA MET A 1 -7.98 14.45 -3.08
C MET A 1 -7.80 15.82 -3.72
N SER A 2 -8.79 16.40 -4.40
CA SER A 2 -8.61 17.67 -5.13
C SER A 2 -8.10 18.83 -4.25
N ALA A 3 -8.64 18.96 -3.03
CA ALA A 3 -8.19 19.97 -2.06
C ALA A 3 -6.73 19.78 -1.62
N GLU A 4 -6.29 18.55 -1.35
CA GLU A 4 -4.92 18.24 -0.91
C GLU A 4 -3.90 18.48 -2.02
N ILE A 5 -4.17 18.01 -3.23
CA ILE A 5 -3.30 18.25 -4.40
C ILE A 5 -3.18 19.75 -4.67
N SER A 6 -4.29 20.49 -4.55
CA SER A 6 -4.29 21.95 -4.72
C SER A 6 -3.51 22.65 -3.60
N ALA A 7 -3.54 22.14 -2.37
CA ALA A 7 -2.73 22.66 -1.27
C ALA A 7 -1.23 22.44 -1.50
N ILE A 8 -0.83 21.24 -1.94
CA ILE A 8 0.57 20.93 -2.27
C ILE A 8 1.08 21.84 -3.38
N LYS A 9 0.32 22.01 -4.48
CA LYS A 9 0.71 22.91 -5.58
C LYS A 9 0.85 24.37 -5.16
N ARG A 10 -0.07 24.87 -4.32
CA ARG A 10 0.03 26.22 -3.75
C ARG A 10 1.26 26.38 -2.86
N ALA A 11 1.60 25.36 -2.07
CA ALA A 11 2.82 25.38 -1.25
C ALA A 11 4.08 25.45 -2.14
N CYS A 12 4.13 24.70 -3.24
CA CYS A 12 5.24 24.78 -4.21
C CYS A 12 5.38 26.19 -4.82
N GLN A 13 4.28 26.83 -5.19
CA GLN A 13 4.28 28.20 -5.72
C GLN A 13 4.72 29.25 -4.69
N GLY A 14 4.51 28.98 -3.39
CA GLY A 14 5.00 29.82 -2.31
C GLY A 14 6.53 29.78 -2.13
N VAL A 15 7.20 28.75 -2.63
CA VAL A 15 8.68 28.64 -2.62
C VAL A 15 9.27 29.47 -3.75
N GLU A 16 8.75 29.31 -4.97
CA GLU A 16 9.15 30.07 -6.15
C GLU A 16 7.98 30.11 -7.13
N ALA A 17 7.73 31.27 -7.74
CA ALA A 17 6.55 31.53 -8.59
C ALA A 17 6.36 30.52 -9.73
N ASN A 18 7.45 29.95 -10.25
CA ASN A 18 7.44 29.00 -11.36
C ASN A 18 7.75 27.56 -10.95
N TYR A 19 7.84 27.26 -9.65
CA TYR A 19 8.13 25.92 -9.18
C TYR A 19 6.89 25.04 -9.23
N ASN A 20 6.81 24.23 -10.29
CA ASN A 20 5.72 23.31 -10.56
C ASN A 20 6.24 21.87 -10.74
N PRO A 21 6.65 21.19 -9.66
CA PRO A 21 7.15 19.82 -9.73
C PRO A 21 6.05 18.83 -10.12
N LYS A 22 6.44 17.70 -10.70
CA LYS A 22 5.54 16.55 -10.87
C LYS A 22 5.23 15.96 -9.50
N VAL A 23 3.94 15.80 -9.18
CA VAL A 23 3.47 15.24 -7.92
C VAL A 23 2.89 13.86 -8.17
N THR A 24 3.43 12.86 -7.47
CA THR A 24 2.84 11.52 -7.38
C THR A 24 2.11 11.42 -6.05
N PHE A 25 0.81 11.14 -6.08
CA PHE A 25 -0.01 11.00 -4.88
C PHE A 25 -0.39 9.53 -4.69
N LEU A 26 0.04 8.95 -3.58
CA LEU A 26 -0.24 7.56 -3.23
C LEU A 26 -1.14 7.52 -2.00
N VAL A 27 -2.22 6.75 -2.08
CA VAL A 27 -3.11 6.51 -0.94
C VAL A 27 -2.73 5.18 -0.29
N VAL A 28 -2.46 5.20 1.01
CA VAL A 28 -2.15 3.99 1.78
C VAL A 28 -3.34 3.64 2.66
N GLN A 29 -3.98 2.51 2.36
CA GLN A 29 -5.11 2.00 3.15
C GLN A 29 -4.68 0.80 3.99
N LYS A 30 -4.34 1.00 5.27
CA LYS A 30 -4.01 -0.12 6.18
C LYS A 30 -5.24 -0.91 6.67
N ARG A 31 -6.39 -0.24 6.79
CA ARG A 31 -7.62 -0.83 7.33
C ARG A 31 -8.59 -1.17 6.20
N HIS A 32 -8.44 -2.35 5.62
CA HIS A 32 -9.36 -2.92 4.62
C HIS A 32 -9.74 -4.36 4.99
N HIS A 33 -10.67 -4.95 4.22
CA HIS A 33 -11.15 -6.31 4.45
C HIS A 33 -10.48 -7.38 3.57
N THR A 34 -9.61 -6.98 2.62
CA THR A 34 -8.73 -7.90 1.88
C THR A 34 -7.76 -8.62 2.81
N ARG A 35 -7.47 -9.89 2.51
CA ARG A 35 -6.54 -10.72 3.27
C ARG A 35 -5.78 -11.65 2.35
N PHE A 36 -4.52 -11.87 2.66
CA PHE A 36 -3.64 -12.78 1.94
C PHE A 36 -3.26 -13.99 2.79
N PHE A 37 -3.25 -15.16 2.15
CA PHE A 37 -2.87 -16.42 2.78
C PHE A 37 -1.84 -17.14 1.89
N PRO A 38 -0.80 -17.76 2.47
CA PRO A 38 0.11 -18.59 1.70
C PRO A 38 -0.61 -19.80 1.08
N THR A 39 -0.27 -20.13 -0.17
CA THR A 39 -0.84 -21.30 -0.87
C THR A 39 -0.34 -22.62 -0.29
N SER A 40 0.84 -22.62 0.34
CA SER A 40 1.38 -23.79 1.04
C SER A 40 2.12 -23.38 2.32
N PRO A 41 2.35 -24.32 3.26
CA PRO A 41 3.08 -24.03 4.50
C PRO A 41 4.53 -23.55 4.28
N SER A 42 5.18 -23.94 3.18
CA SER A 42 6.55 -23.53 2.86
C SER A 42 6.65 -22.09 2.35
N GLU A 43 5.57 -21.57 1.77
CA GLU A 43 5.52 -20.23 1.15
C GLU A 43 5.19 -19.11 2.16
N GLY A 44 4.87 -19.45 3.40
CA GLY A 44 4.63 -18.46 4.45
C GLY A 44 5.91 -17.99 5.15
N ASP A 45 5.72 -17.19 6.19
CA ASP A 45 6.76 -16.59 7.02
C ASP A 45 7.46 -17.57 7.98
N GLY A 46 7.05 -18.85 8.00
CA GLY A 46 7.61 -19.87 8.89
C GLY A 46 7.27 -19.67 10.37
N SER A 47 6.42 -18.68 10.71
CA SER A 47 5.94 -18.46 12.07
C SER A 47 4.82 -19.44 12.43
N ARG A 48 4.49 -19.50 13.72
CA ARG A 48 3.35 -20.30 14.22
C ARG A 48 2.03 -19.99 13.48
N ASN A 49 1.85 -18.75 13.01
CA ASN A 49 0.63 -18.31 12.35
C ASN A 49 0.72 -18.41 10.81
N ASN A 50 1.92 -18.65 10.27
CA ASN A 50 2.20 -18.79 8.85
C ASN A 50 1.53 -17.73 7.97
N ASN A 51 1.83 -16.45 8.20
CA ASN A 51 1.33 -15.37 7.34
C ASN A 51 2.12 -15.33 6.02
N VAL A 52 1.64 -14.54 5.06
CA VAL A 52 2.43 -14.21 3.87
C VAL A 52 3.72 -13.51 4.25
N ARG A 53 4.78 -13.77 3.47
CA ARG A 53 6.12 -13.26 3.74
C ARG A 53 6.16 -11.73 3.63
N PRO A 54 6.96 -11.05 4.46
CA PRO A 54 7.27 -9.63 4.25
C PRO A 54 7.87 -9.42 2.86
N GLY A 55 7.47 -8.35 2.19
CA GLY A 55 7.81 -8.07 0.80
C GLY A 55 6.86 -8.68 -0.22
N THR A 56 5.79 -9.38 0.20
CA THR A 56 4.76 -9.85 -0.74
C THR A 56 4.05 -8.66 -1.39
N ILE A 57 4.05 -8.62 -2.71
CA ILE A 57 3.35 -7.64 -3.53
C ILE A 57 2.25 -8.36 -4.31
N VAL A 58 1.04 -7.79 -4.32
CA VAL A 58 -0.07 -8.26 -5.17
C VAL A 58 -0.59 -7.08 -5.98
N ASP A 59 -0.28 -7.08 -7.27
CA ASP A 59 -0.60 -6.04 -8.25
C ASP A 59 -1.51 -6.56 -9.38
N THR A 60 -1.90 -7.84 -9.35
CA THR A 60 -2.71 -8.49 -10.38
C THR A 60 -3.99 -9.12 -9.81
N THR A 61 -4.97 -9.33 -10.69
CA THR A 61 -6.23 -10.08 -10.45
C THR A 61 -7.25 -9.43 -9.52
N ILE A 62 -6.84 -9.03 -8.31
CA ILE A 62 -7.73 -8.47 -7.27
C ILE A 62 -7.60 -6.94 -7.11
N THR A 63 -6.73 -6.35 -7.93
CA THR A 63 -6.52 -4.91 -8.08
C THR A 63 -7.60 -4.31 -8.97
N HIS A 64 -7.72 -2.98 -8.96
CA HIS A 64 -8.66 -2.28 -9.81
C HIS A 64 -8.33 -2.53 -11.30
N PRO A 65 -9.33 -2.81 -12.15
CA PRO A 65 -9.08 -3.19 -13.54
C PRO A 65 -8.44 -2.08 -14.40
N THR A 66 -8.54 -0.82 -13.97
CA THR A 66 -8.05 0.34 -14.73
C THR A 66 -7.15 1.28 -13.94
N ASP A 67 -7.18 1.20 -12.60
CA ASP A 67 -6.47 2.17 -11.76
C ASP A 67 -5.19 1.53 -11.25
N LEU A 68 -4.20 2.35 -10.91
CA LEU A 68 -2.93 1.86 -10.40
C LEU A 68 -3.02 1.67 -8.88
N ASP A 69 -3.38 0.46 -8.47
CA ASP A 69 -3.35 0.01 -7.07
C ASP A 69 -2.55 -1.29 -6.93
N PHE A 70 -2.02 -1.51 -5.73
CA PHE A 70 -1.33 -2.74 -5.36
C PHE A 70 -1.41 -2.93 -3.85
N TYR A 71 -1.30 -4.18 -3.42
CA TYR A 71 -1.13 -4.53 -2.01
C TYR A 71 0.33 -4.84 -1.73
N LEU A 72 0.83 -4.37 -0.59
CA LEU A 72 2.18 -4.62 -0.12
C LEU A 72 2.15 -5.03 1.36
N VAL A 73 2.64 -6.23 1.64
CA VAL A 73 2.91 -6.67 3.02
C VAL A 73 4.32 -6.29 3.37
N SER A 74 4.53 -5.10 3.93
CA SER A 74 5.87 -4.54 4.15
C SER A 74 6.63 -5.10 5.34
N HIS A 75 5.96 -5.78 6.28
CA HIS A 75 6.58 -6.21 7.54
C HIS A 75 6.07 -7.55 8.04
N GLN A 76 6.89 -8.15 8.90
CA GLN A 76 6.57 -9.37 9.60
C GLN A 76 5.44 -9.13 10.61
N SER A 77 4.38 -9.92 10.50
CA SER A 77 3.29 -9.91 11.47
C SER A 77 3.70 -10.74 12.69
N ILE A 78 4.08 -10.07 13.78
CA ILE A 78 4.65 -10.73 14.98
C ILE A 78 3.56 -11.35 15.87
N GLN A 79 2.45 -10.64 16.10
CA GLN A 79 1.37 -11.18 16.94
C GLN A 79 0.02 -10.52 16.63
N VAL A 80 -0.64 -10.98 15.57
CA VAL A 80 -2.07 -10.72 15.35
C VAL A 80 -2.70 -11.94 14.69
N ARG A 81 -3.74 -12.50 15.31
CA ARG A 81 -4.67 -13.43 14.66
C ARG A 81 -5.48 -12.62 13.66
N ASN A 82 -5.35 -12.89 12.36
CA ASN A 82 -6.28 -12.46 11.32
C ASN A 82 -6.79 -11.01 11.47
N ARG A 83 -6.07 -9.99 11.00
CA ARG A 83 -6.63 -8.76 10.36
C ARG A 83 -5.54 -7.72 10.08
N PHE A 84 -5.58 -7.20 8.85
CA PHE A 84 -4.83 -6.05 8.34
C PHE A 84 -3.40 -6.36 7.86
N PHE A 85 -3.28 -7.07 6.74
CA PHE A 85 -2.85 -6.53 5.43
C PHE A 85 -3.49 -7.36 4.32
#